data_AF-A0A7V3ITV8-F1
#
_entry.id   AF-A0A7V3ITV8-F1
#
_cell.length_a   1.000
_cell.length_b   1.000
_cell.length_c   1.000
_cell.angle_alpha   90.00
_cell.angle_beta   90.00
_cell.angle_gamma   90.00
#
_symmetry.space_group_name_H-M   'P 1'
#
loop_
_entity.id
_entity.type
_entity.pdbx_description
1 polymer ?
#
loop_
_entity_poly.entity_id
_entity_poly.type
_entity_poly.pdbx_seq_one_letter_code
_entity_poly.pdbx_strand_id
1 'polypeptide(L)'
;MPVNIERADIKLDAVIGTYLGNDIGYIRFVKFNNKAAAQVKKALLDLKEQGAKKLIIDVRGNPGGLLDQVIKIVNFFIPQGKVVVTTKGRFEKYNKTYQTKNPSIDEEIPIVILVNNRSASASEILSGSLQDYDRAVIIGDTTYGKGLVQRTFKVKYGTYMKQTISKYYIPSGRLIQKIDYWHRDKNGKPLLMRDNLAEKSFKTTNGRIVHNLGGVVPDIVIHPDPEESLIKDLIRQNILFDFATWYYYTQPKPADGKSFKLSDKAFELFLSYLKSNHINPMSQAEKMLQNAYEKAQNEQQPEAILQTYNKLINDYNTADLELLKKYKSYILDQISQDLVRRYFGQKALMPYQFTHDPVIEKAKNVLNNPAEYKGILGK
;
A
#
# COMPACT_ATOMS: atom_id res chain seq x y z
N MET A 1 -18.89 0.22 -31.77
CA MET A 1 -20.31 0.46 -31.43
C MET A 1 -20.36 1.55 -30.37
N PRO A 2 -21.14 2.62 -30.54
CA PRO A 2 -21.34 3.60 -29.47
C PRO A 2 -22.04 2.92 -28.29
N VAL A 3 -21.50 3.09 -27.09
CA VAL A 3 -22.10 2.60 -25.85
C VAL A 3 -22.87 3.77 -25.24
N ASN A 4 -24.20 3.66 -25.18
CA ASN A 4 -25.03 4.62 -24.45
C ASN A 4 -24.98 4.28 -22.95
N ILE A 5 -24.48 5.21 -22.13
CA ILE A 5 -24.38 5.06 -20.68
C ILE A 5 -25.15 6.21 -20.03
N GLU A 6 -26.09 5.89 -19.14
CA GLU A 6 -26.79 6.88 -18.33
C GLU A 6 -25.94 7.29 -17.12
N ARG A 7 -25.90 8.58 -16.82
CA ARG A 7 -25.23 9.08 -15.61
C ARG A 7 -26.03 8.67 -14.38
N ALA A 8 -25.41 7.93 -13.48
CA ALA A 8 -25.93 7.64 -12.16
C ALA A 8 -24.97 8.15 -11.07
N ASP A 9 -25.52 8.51 -9.91
CA ASP A 9 -24.71 8.81 -8.72
C ASP A 9 -24.01 7.52 -8.24
N ILE A 10 -22.69 7.46 -8.39
CA ILE A 10 -21.89 6.34 -7.89
C ILE A 10 -21.71 6.50 -6.39
N LYS A 11 -22.53 5.80 -5.60
CA LYS A 11 -22.34 5.65 -4.16
C LYS A 11 -21.25 4.62 -3.89
N LEU A 12 -20.00 5.09 -3.80
CA LEU A 12 -18.89 4.27 -3.34
C LEU A 12 -18.95 4.09 -1.82
N ASP A 13 -19.03 2.84 -1.37
CA ASP A 13 -18.82 2.51 0.03
C ASP A 13 -17.39 2.86 0.46
N ALA A 14 -17.26 3.32 1.70
CA ALA A 14 -16.00 3.67 2.31
C ALA A 14 -15.20 2.44 2.71
N VAL A 15 -15.89 1.39 3.16
CA VAL A 15 -15.30 0.16 3.68
C VAL A 15 -16.10 -1.07 3.27
N ILE A 16 -15.43 -2.22 3.24
CA ILE A 16 -16.02 -3.55 3.08
C ILE A 16 -15.67 -4.35 4.33
N GLY A 17 -16.67 -4.89 5.03
CA GLY A 17 -16.52 -5.78 6.17
C GLY A 17 -16.72 -7.25 5.75
N THR A 18 -15.90 -8.16 6.25
CA THR A 18 -16.02 -9.60 5.98
C THR A 18 -15.58 -10.42 7.18
N TYR A 19 -16.40 -11.39 7.59
CA TYR A 19 -16.00 -12.37 8.60
C TYR A 19 -15.18 -13.47 7.95
N LEU A 20 -13.94 -13.67 8.42
CA LEU A 20 -13.01 -14.62 7.82
C LEU A 20 -13.13 -16.04 8.39
N GLY A 21 -13.96 -16.23 9.41
CA GLY A 21 -13.93 -17.42 10.27
C GLY A 21 -12.81 -17.33 11.32
N ASN A 22 -12.75 -18.35 12.18
CA ASN A 22 -11.78 -18.42 13.28
C ASN A 22 -11.74 -17.14 14.12
N ASP A 23 -12.91 -16.57 14.45
CA ASP A 23 -13.08 -15.35 15.24
C ASP A 23 -12.46 -14.05 14.67
N ILE A 24 -12.04 -14.03 13.41
CA ILE A 24 -11.39 -12.86 12.79
C ILE A 24 -12.38 -12.11 11.89
N GLY A 25 -12.64 -10.85 12.22
CA GLY A 25 -13.25 -9.87 11.33
C GLY A 25 -12.21 -9.15 10.48
N TYR A 26 -12.56 -8.80 9.24
CA TYR A 26 -11.71 -8.04 8.33
C TYR A 26 -12.46 -6.81 7.80
N ILE A 27 -11.87 -5.63 7.93
CA ILE A 27 -12.40 -4.36 7.42
C ILE A 27 -11.40 -3.76 6.44
N ARG A 28 -11.75 -3.70 5.15
CA ARG A 28 -10.94 -3.05 4.12
C ARG A 28 -11.44 -1.66 3.79
N PHE A 29 -10.54 -0.69 3.80
CA PHE A 29 -10.84 0.67 3.40
C PHE A 29 -10.69 0.89 1.91
N VAL A 30 -11.79 1.31 1.27
CA VAL A 30 -11.78 1.84 -0.10
C VAL A 30 -11.36 3.31 -0.09
N LYS A 31 -11.98 4.13 0.77
CA LYS A 31 -11.68 5.57 0.91
C LYS A 31 -12.21 6.15 2.22
N PHE A 32 -11.51 7.10 2.82
CA PHE A 32 -12.03 7.88 3.95
C PHE A 32 -12.98 8.99 3.47
N ASN A 33 -14.16 8.61 2.96
CA ASN A 33 -15.24 9.53 2.60
C ASN A 33 -16.13 9.86 3.82
N ASN A 34 -17.15 10.71 3.65
CA ASN A 34 -18.02 11.18 4.74
C ASN A 34 -18.85 10.08 5.44
N LYS A 35 -18.91 8.87 4.88
CA LYS A 35 -19.60 7.70 5.46
C LYS A 35 -18.66 6.77 6.22
N ALA A 36 -17.34 6.98 6.14
CA ALA A 36 -16.34 6.03 6.61
C ALA A 36 -16.52 5.64 8.08
N ALA A 37 -16.67 6.61 8.98
CA ALA A 37 -16.84 6.31 10.41
C ALA A 37 -18.13 5.51 10.69
N ALA A 38 -19.23 5.86 10.04
CA ALA A 38 -20.50 5.15 10.22
C ALA A 38 -20.44 3.72 9.68
N GLN A 39 -19.82 3.51 8.52
CA GLN A 39 -19.69 2.18 7.92
C GLN A 39 -18.67 1.30 8.66
N VAL A 40 -17.59 1.87 9.20
CA VAL A 40 -16.67 1.14 10.09
C VAL A 40 -17.38 0.72 11.37
N LYS A 41 -18.14 1.62 12.00
CA LYS A 41 -18.94 1.29 13.19
C LYS A 41 -19.91 0.15 12.88
N LYS A 42 -20.66 0.25 11.79
CA LYS A 42 -21.60 -0.81 11.36
C LYS A 42 -20.86 -2.13 11.13
N ALA A 43 -19.79 -2.12 10.34
CA ALA A 43 -19.02 -3.33 10.04
C ALA A 43 -18.44 -3.96 11.32
N LEU A 44 -17.93 -3.16 12.26
CA LEU A 44 -17.43 -3.66 13.54
C LEU A 44 -18.52 -4.38 14.33
N LEU A 45 -19.71 -3.78 14.45
CA LEU A 45 -20.83 -4.37 15.17
C LEU A 45 -21.34 -5.65 14.47
N ASP A 46 -21.57 -5.60 13.16
CA ASP A 46 -22.01 -6.75 12.36
C ASP A 46 -21.01 -7.92 12.46
N LEU A 47 -19.70 -7.64 12.47
CA LEU A 47 -18.67 -8.66 12.60
C LEU A 47 -18.65 -9.27 14.01
N LYS A 48 -18.84 -8.46 15.06
CA LYS A 48 -18.95 -8.96 16.44
C LYS A 48 -20.17 -9.86 16.62
N GLU A 49 -21.31 -9.51 16.01
CA GLU A 49 -22.50 -10.36 15.97
C GLU A 49 -22.24 -11.69 15.25
N GLN A 50 -21.41 -11.69 14.20
CA GLN A 50 -20.95 -12.91 13.53
C GLN A 50 -19.88 -13.70 14.32
N GLY A 51 -19.52 -13.25 15.52
CA GLY A 51 -18.56 -13.94 16.40
C GLY A 51 -17.11 -13.50 16.22
N ALA A 52 -16.84 -12.34 15.63
CA ALA A 52 -15.49 -11.78 15.59
C ALA A 52 -15.03 -11.35 16.98
N LYS A 53 -13.87 -11.86 17.40
CA LYS A 53 -13.14 -11.51 18.62
C LYS A 53 -11.81 -10.85 18.33
N LYS A 54 -11.41 -10.78 17.06
CA LYS A 54 -10.16 -10.20 16.57
C LYS A 54 -10.43 -9.44 15.27
N LEU A 55 -9.64 -8.42 14.98
CA LEU A 55 -9.87 -7.54 13.84
C LEU A 55 -8.61 -7.33 13.00
N ILE A 56 -8.75 -7.47 11.68
CA ILE A 56 -7.77 -6.99 10.70
C ILE A 56 -8.37 -5.76 10.02
N ILE A 57 -7.64 -4.64 10.04
CA ILE A 57 -8.00 -3.42 9.32
C ILE A 57 -7.02 -3.22 8.16
N ASP A 58 -7.49 -3.27 6.92
CA ASP A 58 -6.65 -3.12 5.74
C ASP A 58 -6.79 -1.71 5.14
N VAL A 59 -5.72 -0.93 5.21
CA VAL A 59 -5.61 0.41 4.59
C VAL A 59 -4.55 0.45 3.48
N ARG A 60 -4.11 -0.71 2.98
CA ARG A 60 -3.16 -0.79 1.86
C ARG A 60 -3.77 -0.17 0.60
N GLY A 61 -2.96 0.61 -0.11
CA GLY A 61 -3.41 1.32 -1.32
C GLY A 61 -4.31 2.52 -1.05
N ASN A 62 -4.61 2.86 0.21
CA ASN A 62 -5.56 3.92 0.54
C ASN A 62 -4.86 5.29 0.75
N PRO A 63 -5.10 6.29 -0.11
CA PRO A 63 -4.43 7.59 -0.04
C PRO A 63 -4.97 8.52 1.07
N GLY A 64 -5.88 8.01 1.91
CA GLY A 64 -6.53 8.70 3.00
C GLY A 64 -7.85 9.35 2.60
N GLY A 65 -8.12 10.53 3.16
CA GLY A 65 -9.36 11.26 2.93
C GLY A 65 -9.65 12.21 4.09
N LEU A 66 -10.89 12.22 4.56
CA LEU A 66 -11.38 13.21 5.50
C LEU A 66 -10.82 13.00 6.92
N LEU A 67 -10.25 14.07 7.49
CA LEU A 67 -9.63 14.07 8.82
C LEU A 67 -10.64 13.78 9.94
N ASP A 68 -11.85 14.34 9.85
CA ASP A 68 -12.89 14.14 10.87
C ASP A 68 -13.33 12.67 10.96
N GLN A 69 -13.26 11.94 9.84
CA GLN A 69 -13.66 10.54 9.77
C GLN A 69 -12.65 9.64 10.47
N VAL A 70 -11.35 9.85 10.23
CA VAL A 70 -10.33 9.06 10.92
C VAL A 70 -10.30 9.33 12.43
N ILE A 71 -10.54 10.57 12.86
CA ILE A 71 -10.63 10.90 14.30
C ILE A 71 -11.75 10.09 14.98
N LYS A 72 -12.93 10.01 14.34
CA LYS A 72 -14.05 9.21 14.84
C LYS A 72 -13.70 7.72 14.88
N ILE A 73 -13.01 7.21 13.86
CA ILE A 73 -12.62 5.80 13.78
C ILE A 73 -11.61 5.44 14.87
N VAL A 74 -10.60 6.28 15.12
CA VAL A 74 -9.65 6.06 16.22
C VAL A 74 -10.36 6.05 17.56
N ASN A 75 -11.36 6.93 17.77
CA ASN A 75 -12.17 6.95 18.98
C ASN A 75 -12.88 5.61 19.25
N PHE A 76 -13.18 4.79 18.24
CA PHE A 76 -13.82 3.50 18.48
C PHE A 76 -12.96 2.55 19.32
N PHE A 77 -11.64 2.74 19.32
CA PHE A 77 -10.68 1.77 19.87
C PHE A 77 -9.83 2.28 21.04
N ILE A 78 -9.89 3.58 21.36
CA ILE A 78 -9.13 4.17 22.47
C ILE A 78 -10.04 5.01 23.38
N PRO A 79 -9.69 5.18 24.67
CA PRO A 79 -10.49 5.93 25.63
C PRO A 79 -10.81 7.36 25.21
N GLN A 80 -11.88 7.92 25.78
CA GLN A 80 -12.22 9.34 25.64
C GLN A 80 -11.10 10.25 26.17
N GLY A 81 -10.92 11.42 25.56
CA GLY A 81 -9.94 12.43 25.95
C GLY A 81 -8.51 12.19 25.45
N LYS A 82 -8.26 11.09 24.72
CA LYS A 82 -6.95 10.78 24.13
C LYS A 82 -6.72 11.59 22.85
N VAL A 83 -5.50 12.08 22.67
CA VAL A 83 -5.11 12.83 21.47
C VAL A 83 -5.05 11.88 20.29
N VAL A 84 -5.75 12.17 19.20
CA VAL A 84 -5.61 11.40 17.96
C VAL A 84 -4.52 12.01 17.10
N VAL A 85 -4.55 13.33 16.93
CA VAL A 85 -3.64 14.05 16.02
C VAL A 85 -3.59 15.52 16.39
N THR A 86 -2.41 16.12 16.29
CA THR A 86 -2.20 17.56 16.47
C THR A 86 -1.74 18.18 15.17
N THR A 87 -2.32 19.32 14.81
CA THR A 87 -1.95 20.09 13.62
C THR A 87 -1.21 21.35 14.05
N LYS A 88 -0.09 21.65 13.38
CA LYS A 88 0.72 22.85 13.61
C LYS A 88 1.06 23.49 12.26
N GLY A 89 0.65 24.74 12.08
CA GLY A 89 0.88 25.54 10.89
C GLY A 89 1.53 26.88 11.23
N ARG A 90 1.74 27.71 10.21
CA ARG A 90 2.30 29.05 10.38
C ARG A 90 1.36 29.98 11.16
N PHE A 91 0.06 29.83 10.96
CA PHE A 91 -0.96 30.65 11.61
C PHE A 91 -1.62 29.87 12.73
N GLU A 92 -1.68 30.46 13.92
CA GLU A 92 -2.22 29.84 15.13
C GLU A 92 -3.65 29.35 14.97
N LYS A 93 -4.48 30.06 14.17
CA LYS A 93 -5.85 29.63 13.83
C LYS A 93 -5.94 28.26 13.14
N TYR A 94 -4.84 27.73 12.61
CA TYR A 94 -4.75 26.40 12.00
C TYR A 94 -4.06 25.38 12.91
N ASN A 95 -3.66 25.78 14.13
CA ASN A 95 -3.16 24.89 15.15
C ASN A 95 -4.34 24.29 15.90
N LYS A 96 -4.39 22.96 15.95
CA LYS A 96 -5.50 22.26 16.61
C LYS A 96 -5.06 20.89 17.07
N THR A 97 -5.40 20.57 18.32
CA THR A 97 -5.32 19.22 18.88
C THR A 97 -6.69 18.57 18.75
N TYR A 98 -6.74 17.40 18.13
CA TYR A 98 -7.96 16.62 17.99
C TYR A 98 -7.90 15.45 18.96
N GLN A 99 -8.90 15.35 19.81
CA GLN A 99 -9.04 14.29 20.81
C GLN A 99 -10.29 13.45 20.56
N THR A 100 -10.30 12.24 21.10
CA THR A 100 -11.49 11.40 21.23
C THR A 100 -12.50 12.08 22.14
N LYS A 101 -13.77 12.12 21.72
CA LYS A 101 -14.83 12.88 22.40
C LYS A 101 -15.91 12.01 23.01
N ASN A 102 -16.08 10.81 22.52
CA ASN A 102 -17.12 9.89 22.96
C ASN A 102 -16.49 8.71 23.69
N PRO A 103 -17.29 7.93 24.45
CA PRO A 103 -16.90 6.58 24.82
C PRO A 103 -16.51 5.75 23.60
N SER A 104 -15.52 4.90 23.78
CA SER A 104 -15.07 3.93 22.78
C SER A 104 -16.13 2.85 22.53
N ILE A 105 -15.98 2.12 21.44
CA ILE A 105 -16.84 0.96 21.13
C ILE A 105 -16.19 -0.31 21.66
N ASP A 106 -14.87 -0.44 21.48
CA ASP A 106 -14.13 -1.63 21.88
C ASP A 106 -12.64 -1.32 22.12
N GLU A 107 -12.25 -1.26 23.38
CA GLU A 107 -10.87 -1.00 23.80
C GLU A 107 -10.01 -2.27 23.87
N GLU A 108 -10.62 -3.45 23.76
CA GLU A 108 -9.98 -4.73 24.09
C GLU A 108 -9.72 -5.64 22.89
N ILE A 109 -10.59 -5.60 21.86
CA ILE A 109 -10.48 -6.46 20.67
C ILE A 109 -9.07 -6.39 20.08
N PRO A 110 -8.33 -7.49 19.91
CA PRO A 110 -7.01 -7.45 19.26
C PRO A 110 -7.11 -6.94 17.81
N ILE A 111 -6.23 -6.01 17.42
CA ILE A 111 -6.26 -5.35 16.12
C ILE A 111 -4.89 -5.49 15.44
N VAL A 112 -4.91 -5.93 14.19
CA VAL A 112 -3.80 -5.75 13.25
C VAL A 112 -4.20 -4.77 12.15
N ILE A 113 -3.33 -3.84 11.79
CA ILE A 113 -3.54 -2.90 10.68
C ILE A 113 -2.53 -3.19 9.57
N LEU A 114 -3.04 -3.40 8.36
CA LEU A 114 -2.22 -3.64 7.16
C LEU A 114 -1.96 -2.34 6.43
N VAL A 115 -0.68 -2.06 6.14
CA VAL A 115 -0.21 -0.84 5.49
C VAL A 115 0.75 -1.14 4.34
N ASN A 116 0.87 -0.21 3.40
CA ASN A 116 1.95 -0.22 2.40
C ASN A 116 2.37 1.20 2.00
N ASN A 117 3.34 1.31 1.09
CA ASN A 117 3.84 2.57 0.55
C ASN A 117 2.80 3.49 -0.13
N ARG A 118 1.57 3.01 -0.35
CA ARG A 118 0.42 3.78 -0.87
C ARG A 118 -0.61 4.16 0.20
N SER A 119 -0.48 3.64 1.42
CA SER A 119 -1.23 4.10 2.58
C SER A 119 -0.78 5.51 2.95
N ALA A 120 -1.67 6.50 2.90
CA ALA A 120 -1.30 7.90 3.14
C ALA A 120 -2.34 8.67 3.98
N SER A 121 -1.92 9.77 4.60
CA SER A 121 -2.77 10.76 5.27
C SER A 121 -3.68 10.13 6.34
N ALA A 122 -5.00 10.10 6.15
CA ALA A 122 -5.92 9.49 7.11
C ALA A 122 -5.56 8.03 7.43
N SER A 123 -5.06 7.26 6.47
CA SER A 123 -4.56 5.90 6.72
C SER A 123 -3.39 5.88 7.70
N GLU A 124 -2.50 6.87 7.61
CA GLU A 124 -1.31 7.03 8.47
C GLU A 124 -1.67 7.59 9.84
N ILE A 125 -2.71 8.42 9.94
CA ILE A 125 -3.26 8.84 11.23
C ILE A 125 -3.89 7.64 11.92
N LEU A 126 -4.66 6.81 11.21
CA LEU A 126 -5.27 5.62 11.80
C LEU A 126 -4.21 4.64 12.31
N SER A 127 -3.26 4.25 11.45
CA SER A 127 -2.22 3.28 11.82
C SER A 127 -1.26 3.86 12.85
N GLY A 128 -0.78 5.09 12.65
CA GLY A 128 0.18 5.74 13.54
C GLY A 128 -0.40 6.00 14.93
N SER A 129 -1.62 6.52 15.03
CA SER A 129 -2.22 6.80 16.35
C SER A 129 -2.51 5.52 17.12
N LEU A 130 -2.98 4.45 16.47
CA LEU A 130 -3.20 3.17 17.15
C LEU A 130 -1.89 2.43 17.48
N GLN A 131 -0.82 2.64 16.71
CA GLN A 131 0.53 2.17 17.05
C GLN A 131 1.07 2.91 18.28
N ASP A 132 0.96 4.24 18.31
CA ASP A 132 1.45 5.07 19.42
C ASP A 132 0.76 4.77 20.76
N TYR A 133 -0.49 4.29 20.71
CA TYR A 133 -1.24 3.84 21.88
C TYR A 133 -1.09 2.36 22.20
N ASP A 134 -0.24 1.61 21.48
CA ASP A 134 -0.10 0.16 21.63
C ASP A 134 -1.45 -0.56 21.57
N ARG A 135 -2.34 -0.04 20.72
CA ARG A 135 -3.69 -0.52 20.53
C ARG A 135 -3.79 -1.50 19.36
N ALA A 136 -2.90 -1.37 18.37
CA ALA A 136 -2.86 -2.26 17.22
C ALA A 136 -1.41 -2.57 16.81
N VAL A 137 -1.21 -3.77 16.28
CA VAL A 137 0.04 -4.17 15.61
C VAL A 137 -0.04 -3.77 14.14
N ILE A 138 1.00 -3.14 13.61
CA ILE A 138 1.09 -2.67 12.23
C ILE A 138 1.94 -3.65 11.41
N ILE A 139 1.41 -4.16 10.29
CA ILE A 139 2.10 -5.12 9.43
C ILE A 139 2.10 -4.63 7.97
N GLY A 140 3.21 -4.81 7.27
CA GLY A 140 3.32 -4.54 5.84
C GLY A 140 4.53 -3.69 5.50
N ASP A 141 4.38 -2.71 4.62
CA ASP A 141 5.46 -1.82 4.20
C ASP A 141 5.28 -0.40 4.76
N THR A 142 6.38 0.35 4.88
CA THR A 142 6.37 1.73 5.37
C THR A 142 5.40 2.58 4.56
N THR A 143 4.57 3.36 5.26
CA THR A 143 3.54 4.18 4.62
C THR A 143 4.13 5.29 3.75
N TYR A 144 3.28 5.97 2.98
CA TYR A 144 3.70 6.99 2.01
C TYR A 144 4.51 8.15 2.62
N GLY A 145 4.17 8.55 3.85
CA GLY A 145 4.82 9.62 4.59
C GLY A 145 4.24 11.00 4.30
N LYS A 146 2.91 11.15 4.29
CA LYS A 146 2.24 12.44 4.02
C LYS A 146 1.77 13.09 5.31
N GLY A 147 2.67 13.75 6.03
CA GLY A 147 2.41 14.52 7.25
C GLY A 147 1.81 15.92 7.05
N LEU A 148 1.09 16.18 5.95
CA LEU A 148 0.61 17.52 5.56
C LEU A 148 -0.91 17.62 5.54
N VAL A 149 -1.43 18.72 6.08
CA VAL A 149 -2.85 19.08 6.04
C VAL A 149 -3.08 20.11 4.95
N GLN A 150 -4.00 19.79 4.04
CA GLN A 150 -4.37 20.66 2.93
C GLN A 150 -5.82 21.12 3.09
N ARG A 151 -6.07 22.39 2.77
CA ARG A 151 -7.41 22.97 2.72
C ARG A 151 -7.70 23.50 1.33
N THR A 152 -8.93 23.34 0.89
CA THR A 152 -9.42 23.91 -0.35
C THR A 152 -10.04 25.28 -0.07
N PHE A 153 -9.59 26.30 -0.80
CA PHE A 153 -10.09 27.66 -0.75
C PHE A 153 -10.81 27.95 -2.06
N LYS A 154 -12.03 28.48 -1.99
CA LYS A 154 -12.71 29.00 -3.17
C LYS A 154 -12.01 30.30 -3.60
N VAL A 155 -11.68 30.41 -4.88
CA VAL A 155 -11.13 31.64 -5.45
C VAL A 155 -12.06 32.14 -6.57
N LYS A 156 -11.66 33.18 -7.31
CA LYS A 156 -12.51 33.79 -8.36
C LYS A 156 -12.86 32.77 -9.47
N TYR A 157 -13.92 33.08 -10.23
CA TYR A 157 -14.34 32.32 -11.42
C TYR A 157 -14.70 30.85 -11.16
N GLY A 158 -15.24 30.52 -9.98
CA GLY A 158 -15.65 29.16 -9.65
C GLY A 158 -14.50 28.17 -9.47
N THR A 159 -13.26 28.66 -9.38
CA THR A 159 -12.07 27.82 -9.20
C THR A 159 -11.73 27.63 -7.72
N TYR A 160 -10.89 26.64 -7.44
CA TYR A 160 -10.50 26.25 -6.10
C TYR A 160 -8.98 26.11 -6.02
N MET A 161 -8.37 26.67 -4.97
CA MET A 161 -6.97 26.48 -4.64
C MET A 161 -6.85 25.48 -3.49
N LYS A 162 -6.05 24.43 -3.67
CA LYS A 162 -5.73 23.48 -2.59
C LYS A 162 -4.35 23.82 -2.03
N GLN A 163 -4.32 24.30 -0.79
CA GLN A 163 -3.09 24.79 -0.16
C GLN A 163 -2.78 23.99 1.10
N THR A 164 -1.50 23.66 1.28
CA THR A 164 -0.99 23.09 2.54
C THR A 164 -0.95 24.17 3.61
N ILE A 165 -1.62 23.95 4.74
CA ILE A 165 -1.75 24.94 5.81
C ILE A 165 -1.04 24.53 7.11
N SER A 166 -0.89 23.23 7.35
CA SER A 166 -0.32 22.69 8.58
C SER A 166 0.43 21.39 8.31
N LYS A 167 1.37 21.07 9.21
CA LYS A 167 1.86 19.71 9.43
C LYS A 167 0.97 19.02 10.47
N TYR A 168 0.88 17.69 10.45
CA TYR A 168 0.26 16.95 11.53
C TYR A 168 1.25 16.04 12.25
N TYR A 169 0.97 15.83 13.54
CA TYR A 169 1.77 15.06 14.48
C TYR A 169 0.85 14.02 15.12
N ILE A 170 1.27 12.76 15.11
CA ILE A 170 0.56 11.65 15.77
C ILE A 170 0.90 11.64 17.28
N PRO A 171 0.18 10.87 18.13
CA PRO A 171 0.20 11.01 19.58
C PRO A 171 1.58 10.99 20.24
N SER A 172 2.53 10.21 19.73
CA SER A 172 3.89 10.16 20.25
C SER A 172 4.70 11.44 19.96
N GLY A 173 4.15 12.38 19.19
CA GLY A 173 4.84 13.58 18.71
C GLY A 173 5.53 13.40 17.35
N ARG A 174 5.42 12.22 16.72
CA ARG A 174 6.04 11.95 15.41
C ARG A 174 5.40 12.79 14.29
N LEU A 175 6.26 13.43 13.49
CA LEU A 175 5.88 14.03 12.21
C LEU A 175 6.14 13.02 11.08
N ILE A 176 5.10 12.35 10.61
CA ILE A 176 5.20 11.27 9.60
C ILE A 176 5.64 11.74 8.20
N GLN A 177 5.87 13.05 8.00
CA GLN A 177 6.26 13.61 6.70
C GLN A 177 7.61 13.06 6.21
N LYS A 178 7.62 12.43 5.02
CA LYS A 178 8.82 11.85 4.41
C LYS A 178 9.66 12.85 3.64
N ILE A 179 9.03 13.74 2.87
CA ILE A 179 9.72 14.68 1.98
C ILE A 179 9.84 16.05 2.65
N ASP A 180 11.05 16.60 2.62
CA ASP A 180 11.30 18.02 2.89
C ASP A 180 11.15 18.81 1.60
N TYR A 181 10.09 19.60 1.49
CA TYR A 181 9.82 20.42 0.31
C TYR A 181 10.55 21.78 0.32
N TRP A 182 11.16 22.16 1.44
CA TRP A 182 11.83 23.45 1.59
C TRP A 182 13.30 23.37 1.17
N HIS A 183 13.92 22.22 1.38
CA HIS A 183 15.33 21.99 1.04
C HIS A 183 15.45 21.02 -0.14
N ARG A 184 16.41 21.30 -1.02
CA ARG A 184 16.67 20.52 -2.24
C ARG A 184 18.15 20.19 -2.35
N ASP A 185 18.46 19.06 -2.98
CA ASP A 185 19.84 18.72 -3.33
C ASP A 185 20.37 19.56 -4.51
N LYS A 186 21.64 19.36 -4.86
CA LYS A 186 22.31 20.03 -5.99
C LYS A 186 21.64 19.82 -7.35
N ASN A 187 20.80 18.78 -7.48
CA ASN A 187 20.05 18.45 -8.69
C ASN A 187 18.60 18.96 -8.63
N GLY A 188 18.26 19.75 -7.61
CA GLY A 188 16.92 20.30 -7.40
C GLY A 188 15.90 19.28 -6.86
N LYS A 189 16.31 18.08 -6.43
CA LYS A 189 15.39 17.07 -5.88
C LYS A 189 15.09 17.36 -4.40
N PRO A 190 13.83 17.26 -3.94
CA PRO A 190 13.49 17.40 -2.52
C PRO A 190 14.25 16.40 -1.64
N LEU A 191 14.74 16.87 -0.49
CA LEU A 191 15.43 16.03 0.49
C LEU A 191 14.44 15.16 1.29
N LEU A 192 14.95 14.14 1.99
CA LEU A 192 14.14 13.35 2.91
C LEU A 192 14.19 13.97 4.31
N MET A 193 13.03 14.11 4.97
CA MET A 193 12.95 14.66 6.33
C MET A 193 13.80 13.87 7.33
N ARG A 194 13.91 12.55 7.16
CA ARG A 194 14.69 11.66 8.04
C ARG A 194 16.19 12.02 8.11
N ASP A 195 16.69 12.78 7.14
CA ASP A 195 18.08 13.21 7.08
C ASP A 195 18.32 14.45 7.97
N ASN A 196 17.26 15.20 8.30
CA ASN A 196 17.33 16.52 8.96
C ASN A 196 16.63 16.59 10.34
N LEU A 197 16.13 15.47 10.88
CA LEU A 197 15.42 15.46 12.17
C LEU A 197 16.38 15.24 13.35
N ALA A 198 16.36 16.16 14.32
CA ALA A 198 17.15 16.10 15.54
C ALA A 198 16.78 14.91 16.45
N GLU A 199 15.49 14.57 16.53
CA GLU A 199 14.98 13.41 17.26
C GLU A 199 14.34 12.42 16.28
N LYS A 200 14.97 11.24 16.14
CA LYS A 200 14.52 10.18 15.22
C LYS A 200 13.72 9.08 15.90
N SER A 201 13.73 9.05 17.23
CA SER A 201 13.15 8.00 18.05
C SER A 201 12.15 8.60 19.01
N PHE A 202 11.00 7.96 19.13
CA PHE A 202 9.90 8.34 19.99
C PHE A 202 9.45 7.10 20.77
N LYS A 203 8.57 7.29 21.75
CA LYS A 203 8.03 6.19 22.53
C LYS A 203 6.52 6.08 22.35
N THR A 204 6.04 4.86 22.23
CA THR A 204 4.62 4.55 22.38
C THR A 204 4.22 4.65 23.85
N THR A 205 2.93 4.48 24.15
CA THR A 205 2.38 4.57 25.51
C THR A 205 3.00 3.54 26.47
N ASN A 206 3.28 2.33 25.98
CA ASN A 206 3.96 1.27 26.73
C ASN A 206 5.48 1.34 26.63
N GLY A 207 6.05 2.39 26.03
CA GLY A 207 7.49 2.64 26.00
C GLY A 207 8.25 2.00 24.84
N ARG A 208 7.57 1.39 23.85
CA ARG A 208 8.24 0.84 22.67
C ARG A 208 8.87 1.94 21.85
N ILE A 209 10.07 1.69 21.33
CA ILE A 209 10.75 2.64 20.45
C ILE A 209 10.10 2.61 19.07
N VAL A 210 9.64 3.77 18.63
CA VAL A 210 9.10 3.98 17.28
C VAL A 210 9.86 5.11 16.61
N HIS A 211 10.16 4.96 15.33
CA HIS A 211 11.01 5.91 14.62
C HIS A 211 10.21 6.84 13.71
N ASN A 212 10.80 8.01 13.44
CA ASN A 212 10.34 8.94 12.43
C ASN A 212 11.21 8.86 11.17
N LEU A 213 10.93 7.89 10.31
CA LEU A 213 11.73 7.59 9.10
C LEU A 213 11.02 7.96 7.78
N GLY A 214 9.95 8.77 7.86
CA GLY A 214 9.15 9.18 6.71
C GLY A 214 8.10 8.14 6.33
N GLY A 215 6.98 8.16 7.06
CA GLY A 215 5.96 7.11 7.08
C GLY A 215 5.80 6.51 8.48
N VAL A 216 4.67 5.86 8.72
CA VAL A 216 4.48 4.92 9.83
C VAL A 216 5.22 3.66 9.44
N VAL A 217 6.28 3.35 10.18
CA VAL A 217 7.04 2.12 10.02
C VAL A 217 6.29 0.98 10.73
N PRO A 218 5.98 -0.13 10.04
CA PRO A 218 5.29 -1.27 10.63
C PRO A 218 6.08 -1.91 11.77
N ASP A 219 5.37 -2.53 12.70
CA ASP A 219 5.97 -3.36 13.76
C ASP A 219 6.53 -4.67 13.17
N ILE A 220 5.88 -5.17 12.11
CA ILE A 220 6.36 -6.30 11.31
C ILE A 220 6.45 -5.88 9.85
N VAL A 221 7.67 -5.76 9.35
CA VAL A 221 7.93 -5.33 7.97
C VAL A 221 7.82 -6.51 7.01
N ILE A 222 7.00 -6.36 5.98
CA ILE A 222 6.86 -7.26 4.84
C ILE A 222 6.83 -6.39 3.58
N HIS A 223 7.72 -6.66 2.63
CA HIS A 223 7.78 -5.98 1.34
C HIS A 223 7.17 -6.89 0.26
N PRO A 224 5.84 -6.87 0.04
CA PRO A 224 5.21 -7.73 -0.95
C PRO A 224 5.50 -7.28 -2.39
N ASP A 225 5.82 -6.00 -2.61
CA ASP A 225 6.08 -5.42 -3.93
C ASP A 225 7.59 -5.27 -4.14
N PRO A 226 8.19 -5.91 -5.17
CA PRO A 226 9.60 -5.76 -5.52
C PRO A 226 9.97 -4.33 -5.95
N GLU A 227 11.18 -3.90 -5.60
CA GLU A 227 11.67 -2.55 -5.92
C GLU A 227 12.48 -2.49 -7.24
N GLU A 228 12.83 -3.65 -7.80
CA GLU A 228 13.63 -3.78 -9.00
C GLU A 228 12.93 -3.22 -10.23
N SER A 229 13.67 -2.41 -11.00
CA SER A 229 13.11 -1.66 -12.14
C SER A 229 12.50 -2.56 -13.22
N LEU A 230 13.12 -3.71 -13.50
CA LEU A 230 12.59 -4.68 -14.46
C LEU A 230 11.23 -5.23 -14.03
N ILE A 231 11.09 -5.62 -12.75
CA ILE A 231 9.84 -6.17 -12.23
C ILE A 231 8.73 -5.11 -12.23
N LYS A 232 9.06 -3.87 -11.86
CA LYS A 232 8.14 -2.73 -11.97
C LYS A 232 7.72 -2.48 -13.42
N ASP A 233 8.61 -2.71 -14.38
CA ASP A 233 8.33 -2.51 -15.79
C ASP A 233 7.39 -3.55 -16.37
N LEU A 234 7.41 -4.79 -15.88
CA LEU A 234 6.41 -5.81 -16.22
C LEU A 234 4.98 -5.33 -15.92
N ILE A 235 4.79 -4.61 -14.82
CA ILE A 235 3.49 -4.07 -14.42
C ILE A 235 3.19 -2.80 -15.21
N ARG A 236 4.13 -1.86 -15.25
CA ARG A 236 3.96 -0.55 -15.90
C ARG A 236 3.65 -0.65 -17.39
N GLN A 237 4.22 -1.65 -18.06
CA GLN A 237 4.00 -1.91 -19.49
C GLN A 237 2.86 -2.90 -19.75
N ASN A 238 2.07 -3.26 -18.72
CA ASN A 238 0.97 -4.22 -18.81
C ASN A 238 1.37 -5.63 -19.28
N ILE A 239 2.65 -5.99 -19.26
CA ILE A 239 3.14 -7.30 -19.74
C ILE A 239 2.46 -8.45 -18.96
N LEU A 240 2.34 -8.32 -17.63
CA LEU A 240 1.66 -9.33 -16.82
C LEU A 240 0.16 -9.43 -17.14
N PHE A 241 -0.48 -8.29 -17.40
CA PHE A 241 -1.90 -8.20 -17.75
C PHE A 241 -2.18 -8.80 -19.13
N ASP A 242 -1.30 -8.54 -20.10
CA ASP A 242 -1.39 -9.06 -21.46
C ASP A 242 -1.17 -10.57 -21.46
N PHE A 243 -0.18 -11.06 -20.71
CA PHE A 243 0.01 -12.49 -20.50
C PHE A 243 -1.22 -13.14 -19.84
N ALA A 244 -1.80 -12.52 -18.80
CA ALA A 244 -3.02 -13.01 -18.17
C ALA A 244 -4.21 -13.05 -19.16
N THR A 245 -4.28 -12.09 -20.10
CA THR A 245 -5.28 -12.10 -21.19
C THR A 245 -5.06 -13.27 -22.12
N TRP A 246 -3.83 -13.45 -22.60
CA TRP A 246 -3.48 -14.56 -23.48
C TRP A 246 -3.73 -15.92 -22.79
N TYR A 247 -3.34 -16.06 -21.53
CA TYR A 247 -3.54 -17.26 -20.74
C TYR A 247 -5.03 -17.59 -20.58
N TYR A 248 -5.87 -16.58 -20.34
CA TYR A 248 -7.33 -16.72 -20.22
C TYR A 248 -7.98 -17.34 -21.48
N TYR A 249 -7.51 -16.99 -22.67
CA TYR A 249 -8.09 -17.48 -23.93
C TYR A 249 -7.49 -18.80 -24.42
N THR A 250 -6.32 -19.19 -23.92
CA THR A 250 -5.57 -20.34 -24.45
C THR A 250 -5.53 -21.53 -23.50
N GLN A 251 -5.75 -21.32 -22.19
CA GLN A 251 -5.71 -22.36 -21.17
C GLN A 251 -7.12 -22.67 -20.64
N PRO A 252 -7.37 -23.91 -20.18
CA PRO A 252 -8.67 -24.27 -19.63
C PRO A 252 -8.96 -23.46 -18.36
N LYS A 253 -10.24 -23.09 -18.20
CA LYS A 253 -10.71 -22.39 -17.00
C LYS A 253 -10.50 -23.28 -15.75
N PRO A 254 -9.88 -22.75 -14.68
CA PRO A 254 -9.73 -23.49 -13.42
C PRO A 254 -11.09 -23.76 -12.75
N ALA A 255 -11.18 -24.85 -12.00
CA ALA A 255 -12.41 -25.29 -11.35
C ALA A 255 -12.83 -24.37 -10.17
N ASP A 256 -11.87 -23.91 -9.37
CA ASP A 256 -12.10 -23.05 -8.20
C ASP A 256 -11.19 -21.82 -8.25
N GLY A 257 -11.79 -20.66 -7.99
CA GLY A 257 -11.08 -19.38 -7.90
C GLY A 257 -10.45 -19.12 -6.54
N LYS A 258 -10.95 -19.75 -5.47
CA LYS A 258 -10.44 -19.52 -4.11
C LYS A 258 -9.12 -20.24 -3.87
N SER A 259 -8.95 -21.45 -4.40
CA SER A 259 -7.72 -22.25 -4.33
C SER A 259 -6.84 -22.14 -5.59
N PHE A 260 -7.20 -21.26 -6.53
CA PHE A 260 -6.48 -21.13 -7.79
C PHE A 260 -5.02 -20.74 -7.55
N LYS A 261 -4.07 -21.48 -8.12
CA LYS A 261 -2.66 -21.11 -8.07
C LYS A 261 -1.98 -21.51 -9.36
N LEU A 262 -1.25 -20.58 -9.97
CA LEU A 262 -0.41 -20.90 -11.12
C LEU A 262 0.76 -21.78 -10.71
N SER A 263 1.03 -22.79 -11.53
CA SER A 263 2.13 -23.73 -11.33
C SER A 263 3.42 -23.24 -11.98
N ASP A 264 4.51 -23.96 -11.71
CA ASP A 264 5.80 -23.75 -12.36
C ASP A 264 5.72 -23.80 -13.90
N LYS A 265 4.84 -24.66 -14.44
CA LYS A 265 4.58 -24.74 -15.88
C LYS A 265 4.02 -23.42 -16.44
N ALA A 266 3.22 -22.70 -15.67
CA ALA A 266 2.70 -21.40 -16.11
C ALA A 266 3.79 -20.33 -16.18
N PHE A 267 4.83 -20.43 -15.34
CA PHE A 267 5.99 -19.55 -15.43
C PHE A 267 6.82 -19.82 -16.69
N GLU A 268 7.03 -21.09 -17.06
CA GLU A 268 7.70 -21.42 -18.33
C GLU A 268 6.89 -20.95 -19.56
N LEU A 269 5.56 -21.02 -19.49
CA LEU A 269 4.68 -20.42 -20.50
C LEU A 269 4.83 -18.91 -20.56
N PHE A 270 4.97 -18.23 -19.41
CA PHE A 270 5.23 -16.79 -19.36
C PHE A 270 6.56 -16.43 -20.04
N LEU A 271 7.65 -17.14 -19.73
CA LEU A 271 8.94 -16.92 -20.39
C LEU A 271 8.87 -17.18 -21.90
N SER A 272 8.13 -18.21 -22.32
CA SER A 272 7.90 -18.53 -23.73
C SER A 272 7.06 -17.47 -24.44
N TYR A 273 6.07 -16.90 -23.74
CA TYR A 273 5.24 -15.81 -24.23
C TYR A 273 6.07 -14.55 -24.48
N LEU A 274 6.97 -14.19 -23.57
CA LEU A 274 7.87 -13.04 -23.76
C LEU A 274 8.70 -13.20 -25.04
N LYS A 275 9.32 -14.38 -25.22
CA LYS A 275 10.14 -14.70 -26.40
C LYS A 275 9.34 -14.65 -27.69
N SER A 276 8.17 -15.31 -27.72
CA SER A 276 7.36 -15.44 -28.94
C SER A 276 6.75 -14.12 -29.40
N ASN A 277 6.55 -13.17 -28.49
CA ASN A 277 6.03 -11.84 -28.79
C ASN A 277 7.13 -10.77 -28.89
N HIS A 278 8.41 -11.17 -28.89
CA HIS A 278 9.55 -10.26 -28.92
C HIS A 278 9.53 -9.18 -27.82
N ILE A 279 9.01 -9.55 -26.63
CA ILE A 279 8.94 -8.67 -25.47
C ILE A 279 10.24 -8.86 -24.68
N ASN A 280 11.06 -7.80 -24.59
CA ASN A 280 12.24 -7.77 -23.74
C ASN A 280 12.01 -6.79 -22.56
N PRO A 281 11.61 -7.27 -21.37
CA PRO A 281 11.52 -6.42 -20.19
C PRO A 281 12.92 -6.00 -19.75
N MET A 282 13.23 -4.72 -19.89
CA MET A 282 14.56 -4.19 -19.60
C MET A 282 14.60 -3.35 -18.33
N SER A 283 15.71 -3.42 -17.61
CA SER A 283 16.00 -2.48 -16.51
C SER A 283 16.19 -1.04 -17.03
N GLN A 284 16.13 -0.04 -16.14
CA GLN A 284 16.41 1.35 -16.57
C GLN A 284 17.85 1.53 -17.07
N ALA A 285 18.82 0.88 -16.42
CA ALA A 285 20.22 0.95 -16.82
C ALA A 285 20.45 0.31 -18.19
N GLU A 286 19.81 -0.83 -18.43
CA GLU A 286 19.89 -1.54 -19.72
C GLU A 286 19.23 -0.73 -20.85
N LYS A 287 18.10 -0.06 -20.62
CA LYS A 287 17.52 0.84 -21.63
C LYS A 287 18.49 1.96 -22.02
N MET A 288 19.25 2.49 -21.07
CA MET A 288 20.28 3.48 -21.36
C MET A 288 21.43 2.88 -22.17
N LEU A 289 21.83 1.64 -21.85
CA LEU A 289 22.85 0.90 -22.61
C LEU A 289 22.39 0.62 -24.05
N GLN A 290 21.15 0.18 -24.24
CA GLN A 290 20.55 -0.09 -25.55
C GLN A 290 20.53 1.17 -26.42
N ASN A 291 20.10 2.30 -25.85
CA ASN A 291 20.13 3.59 -26.55
C ASN A 291 21.56 4.02 -26.92
N ALA A 292 22.53 3.78 -26.04
CA ALA A 292 23.93 4.07 -26.31
C ALA A 292 24.50 3.18 -27.43
N TYR A 293 24.12 1.90 -27.45
CA TYR A 293 24.46 0.97 -28.52
C TYR A 293 23.88 1.39 -29.87
N GLU A 294 22.59 1.70 -29.94
CA GLU A 294 21.93 2.18 -31.17
C GLU A 294 22.60 3.45 -31.71
N LYS A 295 22.96 4.38 -30.82
CA LYS A 295 23.70 5.58 -31.20
C LYS A 295 25.10 5.23 -31.74
N ALA A 296 25.83 4.34 -31.09
CA ALA A 296 27.14 3.88 -31.54
C ALA A 296 27.07 3.19 -32.92
N GLN A 297 26.01 2.43 -33.20
CA GLN A 297 25.77 1.84 -34.52
C GLN A 297 25.52 2.92 -35.58
N ASN A 298 24.68 3.91 -35.28
CA ASN A 298 24.35 4.99 -36.21
C ASN A 298 25.56 5.88 -36.53
N GLU A 299 26.46 6.07 -35.56
CA GLU A 299 27.73 6.78 -35.75
C GLU A 299 28.83 5.91 -36.39
N GLN A 300 28.53 4.66 -36.74
CA GLN A 300 29.47 3.72 -37.36
C GLN A 300 30.75 3.54 -36.52
N GLN A 301 30.59 3.43 -35.20
CA GLN A 301 31.70 3.16 -34.29
C GLN A 301 32.41 1.84 -34.67
N PRO A 302 33.72 1.70 -34.41
CA PRO A 302 34.49 0.50 -34.72
C PRO A 302 33.83 -0.79 -34.24
N GLU A 303 33.95 -1.86 -35.04
CA GLU A 303 33.29 -3.16 -34.77
C GLU A 303 33.62 -3.72 -33.37
N ALA A 304 34.86 -3.58 -32.92
CA ALA A 304 35.28 -4.02 -31.57
C ALA A 304 34.48 -3.32 -30.45
N ILE A 305 34.10 -2.06 -30.63
CA ILE A 305 33.25 -1.32 -29.69
C ILE A 305 31.83 -1.88 -29.72
N LEU A 306 31.26 -2.10 -30.92
CA LEU A 306 29.92 -2.67 -31.07
C LEU A 306 29.82 -4.08 -30.47
N GLN A 307 30.87 -4.90 -30.62
CA GLN A 307 30.97 -6.22 -30.00
C GLN A 307 30.99 -6.13 -28.46
N THR A 308 31.63 -5.10 -27.89
CA THR A 308 31.67 -4.87 -26.45
C THR A 308 30.29 -4.49 -25.90
N TYR A 309 29.56 -3.61 -26.60
CA TYR A 309 28.15 -3.31 -26.28
C TYR A 309 27.29 -4.58 -26.32
N ASN A 310 27.38 -5.36 -27.41
CA ASN A 310 26.62 -6.59 -27.58
C ASN A 310 26.90 -7.60 -26.46
N LYS A 311 28.16 -7.75 -26.06
CA LYS A 311 28.51 -8.61 -24.91
C LYS A 311 27.81 -8.12 -23.63
N LEU A 312 27.89 -6.83 -23.34
CA LEU A 312 27.27 -6.28 -22.13
C LEU A 312 25.74 -6.40 -22.14
N ILE A 313 25.11 -6.19 -23.29
CA ILE A 313 23.66 -6.41 -23.49
C ILE A 313 23.30 -7.88 -23.21
N ASN A 314 24.09 -8.83 -23.69
CA ASN A 314 23.88 -10.26 -23.42
C ASN A 314 24.07 -10.62 -21.94
N ASP A 315 25.03 -9.99 -21.27
CA ASP A 315 25.25 -10.14 -19.82
C ASP A 315 24.02 -9.62 -19.04
N TYR A 316 23.42 -8.49 -19.46
CA TYR A 316 22.15 -7.98 -18.91
C TYR A 316 20.97 -8.93 -19.14
N ASN A 317 20.77 -9.41 -20.37
CA ASN A 317 19.71 -10.37 -20.70
C ASN A 317 19.77 -11.64 -19.80
N THR A 318 20.98 -12.10 -19.48
CA THR A 318 21.20 -13.24 -18.58
C THR A 318 20.81 -12.89 -17.14
N ALA A 319 21.25 -11.74 -16.64
CA ALA A 319 20.91 -11.26 -15.29
C ALA A 319 19.40 -11.03 -15.11
N ASP A 320 18.74 -10.54 -16.15
CA ASP A 320 17.30 -10.27 -16.15
C ASP A 320 16.47 -11.55 -16.11
N LEU A 321 16.90 -12.60 -16.82
CA LEU A 321 16.28 -13.91 -16.72
C LEU A 321 16.38 -14.49 -15.30
N GLU A 322 17.54 -14.36 -14.65
CA GLU A 322 17.71 -14.77 -13.25
C GLU A 322 16.86 -13.91 -12.30
N LEU A 323 16.69 -12.63 -12.59
CA LEU A 323 15.82 -11.74 -11.81
C LEU A 323 14.34 -12.15 -11.93
N LEU A 324 13.87 -12.48 -13.14
CA LEU A 324 12.53 -13.01 -13.36
C LEU A 324 12.32 -14.30 -12.56
N LYS A 325 13.29 -15.22 -12.58
CA LYS A 325 13.24 -16.47 -11.79
C LYS A 325 13.20 -16.19 -10.29
N LYS A 326 14.03 -15.27 -9.79
CA LYS A 326 14.02 -14.84 -8.38
C LYS A 326 12.65 -14.33 -7.95
N TYR A 327 11.97 -13.56 -8.80
CA TYR A 327 10.65 -12.98 -8.53
C TYR A 327 9.48 -13.79 -9.08
N LYS A 328 9.70 -15.07 -9.44
CA LYS A 328 8.68 -15.97 -9.99
C LYS A 328 7.40 -16.02 -9.15
N SER A 329 7.51 -16.16 -7.83
CA SER A 329 6.35 -16.22 -6.94
C SER A 329 5.49 -14.95 -7.02
N TYR A 330 6.13 -13.79 -7.00
CA TYR A 330 5.44 -12.50 -7.13
C TYR A 330 4.77 -12.35 -8.50
N ILE A 331 5.50 -12.65 -9.58
CA ILE A 331 5.00 -12.58 -10.95
C ILE A 331 3.76 -13.47 -11.11
N LEU A 332 3.84 -14.73 -10.66
CA LEU A 332 2.73 -15.68 -10.73
C LEU A 332 1.54 -15.24 -9.87
N ASP A 333 1.76 -14.65 -8.69
CA ASP A 333 0.67 -14.14 -7.88
C ASP A 333 -0.04 -12.96 -8.55
N GLN A 334 0.70 -12.01 -9.15
CA GLN A 334 0.09 -10.90 -9.90
C GLN A 334 -0.77 -11.41 -11.07
N ILE A 335 -0.24 -12.35 -11.85
CA ILE A 335 -0.99 -12.98 -12.95
C ILE A 335 -2.21 -13.75 -12.39
N SER A 336 -2.05 -14.46 -11.27
CA SER A 336 -3.14 -15.23 -10.65
C SER A 336 -4.29 -14.32 -10.22
N GLN A 337 -3.98 -13.18 -9.60
CA GLN A 337 -4.99 -12.18 -9.22
C GLN A 337 -5.76 -11.65 -10.44
N ASP A 338 -5.08 -11.39 -11.56
CA ASP A 338 -5.74 -10.99 -12.81
C ASP A 338 -6.63 -12.09 -13.39
N LEU A 339 -6.16 -13.34 -13.40
CA LEU A 339 -6.93 -14.48 -13.86
C LEU A 339 -8.16 -14.75 -12.99
N VAL A 340 -8.05 -14.61 -11.66
CA VAL A 340 -9.21 -14.75 -10.75
C VAL A 340 -10.30 -13.73 -11.11
N ARG A 341 -9.93 -12.47 -11.36
CA ARG A 341 -10.89 -11.44 -11.81
C ARG A 341 -11.57 -11.82 -13.13
N ARG A 342 -10.81 -12.37 -14.08
CA ARG A 342 -11.31 -12.74 -15.41
C ARG A 342 -12.21 -13.97 -15.40
N TYR A 343 -11.83 -15.02 -14.68
CA TYR A 343 -12.57 -16.29 -14.66
C TYR A 343 -13.79 -16.29 -13.73
N PHE A 344 -13.71 -15.56 -12.62
CA PHE A 344 -14.69 -15.63 -11.52
C PHE A 344 -15.29 -14.26 -11.15
N GLY A 345 -14.89 -13.20 -11.85
CA GLY A 345 -15.40 -11.84 -11.66
C GLY A 345 -14.68 -11.05 -10.55
N GLN A 346 -14.85 -9.73 -10.57
CA GLN A 346 -14.15 -8.81 -9.67
C GLN A 346 -14.40 -9.11 -8.17
N LYS A 347 -15.57 -9.63 -7.82
CA LYS A 347 -15.94 -9.97 -6.43
C LYS A 347 -15.17 -11.19 -5.89
N ALA A 348 -14.62 -12.04 -6.76
CA ALA A 348 -13.88 -13.24 -6.36
C ALA A 348 -12.45 -12.95 -5.88
N LEU A 349 -11.90 -11.78 -6.22
CA LEU A 349 -10.52 -11.43 -5.85
C LEU A 349 -10.31 -11.37 -4.33
N MET A 350 -11.26 -10.78 -3.59
CA MET A 350 -11.07 -10.60 -2.16
C MET A 350 -11.06 -11.94 -1.40
N PRO A 351 -12.02 -12.87 -1.63
CA PRO A 351 -11.92 -14.23 -1.11
C PRO A 351 -10.60 -14.95 -1.44
N TYR A 352 -10.08 -14.77 -2.66
CA TYR A 352 -8.77 -15.31 -3.05
C TYR A 352 -7.62 -14.71 -2.22
N GLN A 353 -7.60 -13.38 -2.07
CA GLN A 353 -6.56 -12.68 -1.29
C GLN A 353 -6.55 -13.12 0.18
N PHE A 354 -7.70 -13.47 0.77
CA PHE A 354 -7.74 -13.93 2.16
C PHE A 354 -6.93 -15.20 2.44
N THR A 355 -6.65 -16.02 1.41
CA THR A 355 -5.89 -17.26 1.54
C THR A 355 -4.50 -17.20 0.90
N HIS A 356 -4.22 -16.21 0.06
CA HIS A 356 -2.98 -16.14 -0.73
C HIS A 356 -2.12 -14.91 -0.43
N ASP A 357 -2.65 -13.90 0.25
CA ASP A 357 -1.91 -12.70 0.58
C ASP A 357 -1.01 -12.92 1.82
N PRO A 358 0.33 -12.86 1.68
CA PRO A 358 1.25 -13.16 2.77
C PRO A 358 1.14 -12.17 3.95
N VAL A 359 0.67 -10.94 3.68
CA VAL A 359 0.48 -9.92 4.73
C VAL A 359 -0.77 -10.24 5.55
N ILE A 360 -1.84 -10.72 4.90
CA ILE A 360 -3.05 -11.20 5.59
C ILE A 360 -2.75 -12.46 6.39
N GLU A 361 -1.98 -13.39 5.83
CA GLU A 361 -1.55 -14.61 6.53
C GLU A 361 -0.74 -14.27 7.79
N LYS A 362 0.27 -13.41 7.69
CA LYS A 362 1.04 -12.99 8.87
C LYS A 362 0.16 -12.31 9.91
N ALA A 363 -0.81 -11.49 9.49
CA ALA A 363 -1.77 -10.87 10.41
C ALA A 363 -2.63 -11.89 11.16
N LYS A 364 -3.12 -12.94 10.47
CA LYS A 364 -3.84 -14.04 11.10
C LYS A 364 -2.96 -14.78 12.12
N ASN A 365 -1.71 -15.07 11.75
CA ASN A 365 -0.77 -15.77 12.63
C ASN A 365 -0.49 -14.97 13.91
N VAL A 366 -0.25 -13.66 13.79
CA VAL A 366 -0.04 -12.76 14.92
C VAL A 366 -1.28 -12.69 15.82
N LEU A 367 -2.48 -12.53 15.25
CA LEU A 367 -3.73 -12.48 16.00
C LEU A 367 -4.05 -13.80 16.72
N ASN A 368 -3.65 -14.93 16.16
CA ASN A 368 -3.83 -16.26 16.75
C ASN A 368 -2.72 -16.65 17.75
N ASN A 369 -1.72 -15.79 17.96
CA ASN A 369 -0.66 -15.97 18.94
C ASN A 369 -0.69 -14.84 19.98
N PRO A 370 -1.47 -14.97 21.07
CA PRO A 370 -1.60 -13.93 22.08
C PRO A 370 -0.28 -13.51 22.74
N ALA A 371 0.68 -14.43 22.86
CA ALA A 371 2.00 -14.14 23.44
C ALA A 371 2.82 -13.26 22.49
N GLU A 372 2.88 -13.60 21.20
CA GLU A 372 3.53 -12.76 20.18
C GLU A 372 2.84 -11.39 20.08
N TYR A 373 1.50 -11.36 20.02
CA TYR A 373 0.74 -10.11 19.94
C TYR A 373 1.01 -9.17 21.13
N LYS A 374 0.94 -9.68 22.37
CA LYS A 374 1.22 -8.89 23.58
C LYS A 374 2.69 -8.48 23.66
N GLY A 375 3.61 -9.38 23.31
CA GLY A 375 5.03 -9.10 23.24
C GLY A 375 5.37 -7.95 22.28
N ILE A 376 4.75 -7.92 21.10
CA ILE A 376 4.92 -6.82 20.13
C ILE A 376 4.42 -5.49 20.70
N LEU A 377 3.33 -5.50 21.49
CA LEU A 377 2.73 -4.30 22.09
C LEU A 377 3.36 -3.89 23.43
N GLY A 378 4.34 -4.64 23.93
CA GLY A 378 4.96 -4.38 25.23
C GLY A 378 3.97 -4.46 26.40
N LYS A 379 3.05 -5.44 26.36
CA LYS A 379 2.03 -5.69 27.37
C LYS A 379 2.29 -6.94 28.21
#